data_AF-A0A7I8VXF2-F1
#
_entry.id   AF-A0A7I8VXF2-F1
#
_cell.length_a   1.000
_cell.length_b   1.000
_cell.length_c   1.000
_cell.angle_alpha   90.00
_cell.angle_beta   90.00
_cell.angle_gamma   90.00
#
_symmetry.space_group_name_H-M   'P 1'
#
loop_
_entity.id
_entity.type
_entity.pdbx_description
1 polymer ?
#
loop_
_entity_poly.entity_id
_entity_poly.type
_entity_poly.pdbx_seq_one_letter_code
_entity_poly.pdbx_strand_id
1 'polypeptide(L)'
;MLILIAGGGSANPLAENIPIMSSEHSNFTNVSYKFDTIFTGIPRAISAVFGPSDYKIGWFVIVAVFISSPIMAFQAVFGALLSILTCIVLEIPQGVIESGLWGYTSVLSCIATGGFFYYLTPQTYFISLINAIVTCFTHATLSIWLKQDSGQLPLGAFPFVLTTFVFLSFNSKSVWIKRVELKEVTYPEDNLMRWMLEKENGNEQELEATV
;
A
#
# COMPACT_ATOMS: atom_id res chain seq x y z
N MET A 1 -9.70 -1.71 -19.78
CA MET A 1 -8.50 -0.87 -19.56
C MET A 1 -7.20 -1.62 -19.89
N LEU A 2 -7.02 -2.90 -19.50
CA LEU A 2 -5.85 -3.72 -19.91
C LEU A 2 -5.66 -3.83 -21.44
N ILE A 3 -6.76 -3.89 -22.21
CA ILE A 3 -6.71 -4.01 -23.68
C ILE A 3 -6.15 -2.73 -24.36
N LEU A 4 -6.30 -1.55 -23.73
CA LEU A 4 -5.89 -0.29 -24.36
C LEU A 4 -4.38 -0.06 -24.30
N ILE A 5 -3.70 -0.60 -23.28
CA ILE A 5 -2.25 -0.46 -23.11
C ILE A 5 -1.49 -1.52 -23.92
N ALA A 6 -2.04 -2.74 -24.01
CA ALA A 6 -1.45 -3.81 -24.83
C ALA A 6 -1.46 -3.51 -26.34
N GLY A 7 -2.36 -2.64 -26.82
CA GLY A 7 -2.40 -2.19 -28.22
C GLY A 7 -1.38 -1.10 -28.59
N GLY A 8 -0.65 -0.54 -27.62
CA GLY A 8 0.33 0.54 -27.81
C GLY A 8 1.78 0.06 -27.90
N GLY A 9 2.02 -1.19 -28.30
CA GLY A 9 3.35 -1.75 -28.42
C GLY A 9 4.20 -1.00 -29.45
N SER A 10 5.41 -0.62 -29.03
CA SER A 10 6.61 -0.35 -29.86
C SER A 10 6.88 1.08 -30.40
N ALA A 11 6.14 2.14 -30.04
CA ALA A 11 6.45 3.48 -30.57
C ALA A 11 6.29 4.67 -29.61
N ASN A 12 6.25 4.45 -28.29
CA ASN A 12 6.18 5.56 -27.33
C ASN A 12 7.55 5.81 -26.66
N PRO A 13 8.24 6.93 -26.94
CA PRO A 13 9.54 7.27 -26.34
C PRO A 13 9.48 7.52 -24.82
N LEU A 14 8.31 7.37 -24.20
CA LEU A 14 8.07 7.54 -22.76
C LEU A 14 8.23 6.22 -21.98
N ALA A 15 8.23 5.06 -22.65
CA ALA A 15 8.42 3.76 -22.00
C ALA A 15 9.90 3.44 -21.70
N GLU A 16 10.82 4.13 -22.36
CA GLU A 16 12.27 3.87 -22.30
C GLU A 16 12.92 4.32 -20.98
N ASN A 17 12.23 5.16 -20.18
CA ASN A 17 12.76 5.75 -18.94
C ASN A 17 12.09 5.25 -17.65
N ILE A 18 11.45 4.08 -17.68
CA ILE A 18 11.06 3.45 -16.41
C ILE A 18 12.35 2.93 -15.77
N PRO A 19 12.75 3.36 -14.56
CA PRO A 19 13.89 2.78 -13.88
C PRO A 19 13.52 1.35 -13.47
N ILE A 20 13.91 0.40 -14.31
CA ILE A 20 13.66 -1.03 -14.15
C ILE A 20 14.92 -1.68 -13.60
N MET A 21 14.75 -2.70 -12.75
CA MET A 21 15.85 -3.49 -12.21
C MET A 21 16.72 -4.06 -13.34
N SER A 22 17.87 -3.42 -13.59
CA SER A 22 18.96 -3.91 -14.42
C SER A 22 19.86 -4.78 -13.54
N SER A 23 20.25 -5.95 -14.02
CA SER A 23 21.16 -6.86 -13.33
C SER A 23 22.60 -6.34 -13.42
N GLU A 24 22.87 -5.14 -12.89
CA GLU A 24 24.23 -4.70 -12.64
C GLU A 24 24.61 -5.14 -11.22
N HIS A 25 25.60 -6.03 -11.12
CA HIS A 25 26.28 -6.31 -9.85
C HIS A 25 27.05 -5.05 -9.42
N SER A 26 26.36 -4.10 -8.79
CA SER A 26 27.00 -2.95 -8.15
C SER A 26 27.73 -3.43 -6.89
N ASN A 27 29.04 -3.26 -6.88
CA ASN A 27 29.95 -3.68 -5.81
C ASN A 27 29.45 -3.25 -4.41
N PHE A 28 29.49 -4.21 -3.49
CA PHE A 28 28.87 -4.25 -2.16
C PHE A 28 29.41 -3.25 -1.11
N THR A 29 29.90 -2.07 -1.49
CA THR A 29 30.45 -1.14 -0.49
C THR A 29 29.97 0.28 -0.74
N ASN A 30 29.11 0.76 0.17
CA ASN A 30 28.54 2.10 0.27
C ASN A 30 27.25 2.39 -0.50
N VAL A 31 26.20 1.57 -0.31
CA VAL A 31 24.84 2.11 -0.43
C VAL A 31 24.60 3.00 0.80
N SER A 32 25.09 4.23 0.74
CA SER A 32 24.76 5.26 1.71
C SER A 32 23.32 5.68 1.44
N TYR A 33 22.37 4.98 2.07
CA TYR A 33 20.99 5.41 2.11
C TYR A 33 20.96 6.77 2.81
N LYS A 34 20.91 7.83 2.00
CA LYS A 34 20.79 9.19 2.54
C LYS A 34 19.41 9.28 3.17
N PHE A 35 19.33 9.93 4.33
CA PHE A 35 18.03 10.30 4.92
C PHE A 35 17.13 11.04 3.91
N ASP A 36 17.75 11.74 2.97
CA ASP A 36 17.10 12.42 1.86
C ASP A 36 16.26 11.47 0.99
N THR A 37 16.70 10.23 0.78
CA THR A 37 15.98 9.20 0.03
C THR A 37 14.71 8.75 0.73
N ILE A 38 14.74 8.65 2.07
CA ILE A 38 13.53 8.32 2.85
C ILE A 38 12.57 9.51 2.84
N PHE A 39 13.09 10.73 3.05
CA PHE A 39 12.30 11.95 3.10
C PHE A 39 11.62 12.29 1.77
N THR A 40 12.27 11.99 0.65
CA THR A 40 11.71 12.19 -0.69
C THR A 40 10.96 10.95 -1.20
N GLY A 41 11.36 9.74 -0.80
CA GLY A 41 10.77 8.48 -1.24
C GLY A 41 9.36 8.25 -0.72
N ILE A 42 9.09 8.54 0.55
CA ILE A 42 7.75 8.41 1.15
C ILE A 42 6.70 9.25 0.39
N PRO A 43 6.87 10.58 0.24
CA PRO A 43 5.89 11.39 -0.47
C PRO A 43 5.79 11.02 -1.96
N ARG A 44 6.89 10.63 -2.61
CA ARG A 44 6.83 10.14 -4.00
C ARG A 44 6.04 8.84 -4.16
N ALA A 45 6.16 7.91 -3.21
CA ALA A 45 5.36 6.70 -3.21
C ALA A 45 3.85 7.01 -3.09
N ILE A 46 3.50 8.01 -2.28
CA ILE A 46 2.12 8.44 -2.08
C ILE A 46 1.60 9.21 -3.30
N SER A 47 2.41 10.05 -3.94
CA SER A 47 2.00 10.77 -5.16
C SER A 47 1.89 9.83 -6.36
N ALA A 48 2.76 8.82 -6.45
CA ALA A 48 2.78 7.85 -7.55
C ALA A 48 1.47 7.05 -7.69
N VAL A 49 0.67 6.99 -6.61
CA VAL A 49 -0.72 6.49 -6.65
C VAL A 49 -1.54 7.18 -7.74
N PHE A 50 -1.33 8.48 -7.93
CA PHE A 50 -2.05 9.31 -8.88
C PHE A 50 -1.38 9.39 -10.26
N GLY A 51 -0.20 8.76 -10.42
CA GLY A 51 0.62 8.80 -11.64
C GLY A 51 1.93 9.59 -11.47
N PRO A 52 1.90 10.88 -11.05
CA PRO A 52 3.13 11.66 -10.88
C PRO A 52 3.97 11.20 -9.69
N SER A 53 5.26 10.97 -9.89
CA SER A 53 6.24 10.70 -8.81
C SER A 53 6.96 11.97 -8.33
N ASP A 54 6.20 13.03 -8.05
CA ASP A 54 6.73 14.29 -7.52
C ASP A 54 6.54 14.37 -6.00
N TYR A 55 7.65 14.51 -5.27
CA TYR A 55 7.65 14.61 -3.81
C TYR A 55 6.84 15.81 -3.30
N LYS A 56 6.77 16.92 -4.03
CA LYS A 56 5.99 18.10 -3.63
C LYS A 56 4.50 17.77 -3.63
N ILE A 57 4.03 17.13 -4.71
CA ILE A 57 2.65 16.65 -4.81
C ILE A 57 2.38 15.64 -3.69
N GLY A 58 3.34 14.76 -3.41
CA GLY A 58 3.27 13.81 -2.31
C GLY A 58 3.01 14.46 -0.95
N TRP A 59 3.73 15.54 -0.61
CA TRP A 59 3.48 16.27 0.62
C TRP A 59 2.09 16.90 0.67
N PHE A 60 1.63 17.50 -0.43
CA PHE A 60 0.25 18.03 -0.51
C PHE A 60 -0.79 16.93 -0.32
N VAL A 61 -0.58 15.76 -0.91
CA VAL A 61 -1.47 14.60 -0.76
C VAL A 61 -1.48 14.10 0.69
N ILE A 62 -0.32 13.98 1.33
CA ILE A 62 -0.24 13.56 2.75
C ILE A 62 -1.05 14.52 3.62
N VAL A 63 -0.91 15.83 3.43
CA VAL A 63 -1.68 16.84 4.18
C VAL A 63 -3.17 16.74 3.89
N ALA A 64 -3.56 16.55 2.62
CA ALA A 64 -4.96 16.38 2.24
C ALA A 64 -5.58 15.13 2.87
N VAL A 65 -4.88 14.00 2.86
CA VAL A 65 -5.31 12.76 3.51
C VAL A 65 -5.36 12.94 5.01
N PHE A 66 -4.39 13.63 5.61
CA PHE A 66 -4.36 13.90 7.05
C PHE A 66 -5.55 14.74 7.53
N ILE A 67 -5.98 15.73 6.73
CA ILE A 67 -7.19 16.53 7.01
C ILE A 67 -8.46 15.67 6.91
N SER A 68 -8.49 14.70 6.00
CA SER A 68 -9.65 13.81 5.83
C SER A 68 -9.71 12.71 6.89
N SER A 69 -8.60 12.05 7.18
CA SER A 69 -8.49 10.91 8.10
C SER A 69 -7.02 10.77 8.53
N PRO A 70 -6.68 11.25 9.75
CA PRO A 70 -5.34 11.07 10.30
C PRO A 70 -4.89 9.61 10.31
N ILE A 71 -5.80 8.66 10.56
CA ILE A 71 -5.49 7.23 10.58
C ILE A 71 -5.02 6.75 9.20
N MET A 72 -5.72 7.15 8.13
CA MET A 72 -5.29 6.81 6.76
C MET A 72 -3.94 7.42 6.41
N ALA A 73 -3.66 8.64 6.86
CA ALA A 73 -2.37 9.29 6.62
C ALA A 73 -1.22 8.54 7.30
N PHE A 74 -1.40 8.09 8.54
CA PHE A 74 -0.40 7.27 9.22
C PHE A 74 -0.17 5.93 8.50
N GLN A 75 -1.25 5.23 8.12
CA GLN A 75 -1.15 3.98 7.36
C GLN A 75 -0.44 4.18 6.02
N ALA A 76 -0.68 5.31 5.34
CA ALA A 76 -0.01 5.64 4.10
C ALA A 76 1.51 5.76 4.31
N VAL A 77 1.93 6.47 5.35
CA VAL A 77 3.35 6.65 5.70
C VAL A 77 3.98 5.32 6.11
N PHE A 78 3.31 4.51 6.92
CA PHE A 78 3.82 3.19 7.32
C PHE A 78 3.93 2.23 6.13
N GLY A 79 2.94 2.20 5.24
CA GLY A 79 3.01 1.42 3.99
C GLY A 79 4.18 1.83 3.10
N ALA A 80 4.44 3.13 2.98
CA ALA A 80 5.61 3.64 2.25
C ALA A 80 6.92 3.25 2.93
N LEU A 81 7.03 3.41 4.25
CA LEU A 81 8.22 3.02 5.02
C LEU A 81 8.51 1.52 4.90
N LEU A 82 7.50 0.67 5.01
CA LEU A 82 7.64 -0.79 4.90
C LEU A 82 8.07 -1.22 3.50
N SER A 83 7.55 -0.58 2.46
CA SER A 83 7.98 -0.86 1.08
C SER A 83 9.44 -0.45 0.85
N ILE A 84 9.87 0.72 1.35
CA ILE A 84 11.29 1.13 1.30
C ILE A 84 12.15 0.10 2.03
N LEU A 85 11.78 -0.30 3.24
CA LEU A 85 12.51 -1.33 4.00
C LEU A 85 12.59 -2.65 3.23
N THR A 86 11.49 -3.06 2.60
CA THR A 86 11.44 -4.28 1.78
C THR A 86 12.35 -4.16 0.56
N CYS A 87 12.40 -2.99 -0.10
CA CYS A 87 13.31 -2.73 -1.22
C CYS A 87 14.79 -2.77 -0.79
N ILE A 88 15.10 -2.28 0.40
CA ILE A 88 16.45 -2.36 0.99
C ILE A 88 16.84 -3.82 1.22
N VAL A 89 15.94 -4.64 1.76
CA VAL A 89 16.15 -6.07 1.99
C VAL A 89 16.30 -6.85 0.67
N LEU A 90 15.59 -6.41 -0.38
CA LEU A 90 15.68 -6.98 -1.73
C LEU A 90 16.86 -6.44 -2.56
N GLU A 91 17.72 -5.60 -1.96
CA GLU A 91 18.89 -4.99 -2.62
C GLU A 91 18.55 -4.24 -3.92
N ILE A 92 17.37 -3.59 -3.96
CA ILE A 92 16.92 -2.86 -5.13
C ILE A 92 17.71 -1.56 -5.28
N PRO A 93 18.16 -1.19 -6.50
CA PRO A 93 18.89 0.05 -6.74
C PRO A 93 18.15 1.28 -6.22
N GLN A 94 18.89 2.18 -5.57
CA GLN A 94 18.33 3.38 -4.91
C GLN A 94 17.51 4.26 -5.86
N GLY A 95 17.90 4.39 -7.12
CA GLY A 95 17.16 5.19 -8.11
C GLY A 95 15.73 4.67 -8.37
N VAL A 96 15.51 3.36 -8.19
CA VAL A 96 14.18 2.74 -8.31
C VAL A 96 13.34 3.03 -7.05
N ILE A 97 13.96 3.03 -5.87
CA ILE A 97 13.29 3.39 -4.60
C ILE A 97 12.87 4.86 -4.61
N GLU A 98 13.75 5.76 -5.07
CA GLU A 98 13.48 7.20 -5.19
C GLU A 98 12.41 7.53 -6.23
N SER A 99 12.12 6.63 -7.16
CA SER A 99 11.03 6.81 -8.11
C SER A 99 9.65 6.70 -7.45
N GLY A 100 9.53 6.07 -6.28
CA GLY A 100 8.26 5.84 -5.59
C GLY A 100 7.36 4.76 -6.23
N LEU A 101 7.72 4.23 -7.41
CA LEU A 101 6.91 3.23 -8.14
C LEU A 101 6.76 1.91 -7.39
N TRP A 102 7.71 1.55 -6.54
CA TRP A 102 7.64 0.30 -5.77
C TRP A 102 6.83 0.43 -4.49
N GLY A 103 6.59 1.66 -4.03
CA GLY A 103 5.91 1.91 -2.75
C GLY A 103 4.40 2.13 -2.86
N TYR A 104 3.90 2.68 -3.98
CA TYR A 104 2.49 3.10 -4.07
C TYR A 104 1.50 1.95 -3.88
N THR A 105 1.82 0.74 -4.34
CA THR A 105 0.92 -0.42 -4.17
C THR A 105 0.83 -0.86 -2.71
N SER A 106 1.95 -0.78 -1.97
CA SER A 106 1.99 -1.10 -0.54
C SER A 106 1.32 -0.03 0.31
N VAL A 107 1.42 1.24 -0.08
CA VAL A 107 0.64 2.34 0.53
C VAL A 107 -0.85 2.05 0.43
N LEU A 108 -1.34 1.70 -0.77
CA LEU A 108 -2.76 1.39 -0.98
C LEU A 108 -3.21 0.16 -0.20
N SER A 109 -2.41 -0.89 -0.19
CA SER A 109 -2.76 -2.13 0.49
C SER A 109 -2.82 -1.95 2.00
N CYS A 110 -1.91 -1.14 2.56
CA CYS A 110 -1.89 -0.78 3.97
C CYS A 110 -3.11 0.06 4.36
N ILE A 111 -3.47 1.08 3.58
CA ILE A 111 -4.66 1.89 3.82
C ILE A 111 -5.93 1.04 3.74
N ALA A 112 -6.03 0.17 2.72
CA ALA A 112 -7.22 -0.65 2.48
C ALA A 112 -7.49 -1.64 3.62
N THR A 113 -6.46 -2.34 4.11
CA THR A 113 -6.63 -3.31 5.20
C THR A 113 -6.47 -2.69 6.59
N GLY A 114 -5.96 -1.47 6.68
CA GLY A 114 -5.62 -0.77 7.92
C GLY A 114 -6.69 0.16 8.47
N GLY A 115 -7.97 -0.12 8.22
CA GLY A 115 -9.09 0.67 8.76
C GLY A 115 -10.23 0.93 7.76
N PHE A 116 -9.97 0.75 6.46
CA PHE A 116 -10.99 1.00 5.42
C PHE A 116 -11.95 -0.19 5.29
N PHE A 117 -11.44 -1.40 4.99
CA PHE A 117 -12.27 -2.61 4.87
C PHE A 117 -12.38 -3.44 6.16
N TYR A 118 -11.48 -3.20 7.12
CA TYR A 118 -11.46 -3.85 8.42
C TYR A 118 -11.61 -2.81 9.53
N TYR A 119 -12.31 -3.17 10.62
CA TYR A 119 -12.31 -2.34 11.81
C TYR A 119 -10.89 -2.21 12.37
N LEU A 120 -10.52 -1.00 12.80
CA LEU A 120 -9.17 -0.74 13.30
C LEU A 120 -9.00 -1.34 14.70
N THR A 121 -8.41 -2.53 14.76
CA THR A 121 -7.97 -3.21 15.97
C THR A 121 -6.46 -3.38 15.91
N PRO A 122 -5.76 -3.54 17.04
CA PRO A 122 -4.32 -3.82 17.02
C PRO A 122 -3.97 -5.03 16.14
N GLN A 123 -4.83 -6.04 16.09
CA GLN A 123 -4.64 -7.23 15.26
C GLN A 123 -4.76 -6.90 13.77
N THR A 124 -5.77 -6.15 13.35
CA THR A 124 -5.93 -5.76 11.94
C THR A 124 -4.86 -4.77 11.51
N TYR A 125 -4.34 -3.96 12.44
CA TYR A 125 -3.16 -3.13 12.21
C TYR A 125 -1.93 -3.99 11.86
N PHE A 126 -1.59 -5.03 12.64
CA PHE A 126 -0.49 -5.93 12.28
C PHE A 126 -0.72 -6.66 10.95
N ILE A 127 -1.96 -7.09 10.67
CA ILE A 127 -2.34 -7.69 9.39
C ILE A 127 -2.09 -6.70 8.24
N SER A 128 -2.37 -5.41 8.43
CA SER A 128 -2.14 -4.38 7.42
C SER A 128 -0.66 -4.18 7.09
N LEU A 129 0.22 -4.25 8.09
CA LEU A 129 1.67 -4.19 7.90
C LEU A 129 2.18 -5.41 7.12
N ILE A 130 1.70 -6.61 7.46
CA ILE A 130 2.04 -7.84 6.73
C ILE A 130 1.56 -7.74 5.29
N ASN A 131 0.32 -7.27 5.07
CA ASN A 131 -0.23 -7.08 3.73
C ASN A 131 0.64 -6.12 2.91
N ALA A 132 1.10 -4.99 3.49
CA ALA A 132 1.98 -4.04 2.82
C ALA A 132 3.29 -4.68 2.31
N ILE A 133 3.91 -5.52 3.14
CA ILE A 133 5.14 -6.26 2.80
C ILE A 133 4.86 -7.26 1.69
N VAL A 134 3.80 -8.07 1.83
CA VAL A 134 3.39 -9.06 0.83
C VAL A 134 3.06 -8.40 -0.51
N THR A 135 2.40 -7.24 -0.51
CA THR A 135 2.14 -6.45 -1.72
C THR A 135 3.44 -5.97 -2.38
N CYS A 136 4.43 -5.53 -1.60
CA CYS A 136 5.73 -5.11 -2.14
C CYS A 136 6.45 -6.29 -2.82
N PHE A 137 6.47 -7.46 -2.18
CA PHE A 137 7.01 -8.68 -2.79
C PHE A 137 6.24 -9.10 -4.04
N THR A 138 4.91 -9.01 -4.01
CA THR A 138 4.08 -9.34 -5.17
C THR A 138 4.34 -8.39 -6.33
N HIS A 139 4.52 -7.10 -6.05
CA HIS A 139 4.94 -6.11 -7.04
C HIS A 139 6.30 -6.50 -7.64
N ALA A 140 7.27 -6.87 -6.81
CA ALA A 140 8.59 -7.30 -7.24
C ALA A 140 8.51 -8.49 -8.20
N THR A 141 7.84 -9.56 -7.78
CA THR A 141 7.68 -10.78 -8.57
C THR A 141 6.97 -10.50 -9.89
N LEU A 142 5.87 -9.75 -9.83
CA LEU A 142 5.10 -9.45 -11.04
C LEU A 142 5.88 -8.55 -12.00
N SER A 143 6.74 -7.67 -11.49
CA SER A 143 7.60 -6.81 -12.31
C SER A 143 8.62 -7.61 -13.11
N ILE A 144 9.13 -8.71 -12.55
CA ILE A 144 10.04 -9.63 -13.23
C ILE A 144 9.26 -10.47 -14.24
N TRP A 145 8.09 -10.97 -13.85
CA TRP A 145 7.26 -11.84 -14.69
C TRP A 145 6.76 -11.13 -15.96
N LEU A 146 6.28 -9.88 -15.81
CA LEU A 146 5.80 -9.08 -16.95
C LEU A 146 6.91 -8.63 -17.91
N LYS A 147 8.15 -8.51 -17.43
CA LYS A 147 9.31 -8.29 -18.31
C LYS A 147 9.53 -9.46 -19.26
N GLN A 148 9.28 -10.69 -18.79
CA GLN A 148 9.62 -11.89 -19.53
C GLN A 148 8.58 -12.21 -20.63
N ASP A 149 7.29 -11.97 -20.38
CA ASP A 149 6.22 -12.52 -21.24
C ASP A 149 5.40 -11.48 -22.04
N SER A 150 5.31 -10.21 -21.61
CA SER A 150 4.21 -9.32 -22.07
C SER A 150 4.62 -7.94 -22.60
N GLY A 151 5.91 -7.66 -22.78
CA GLY A 151 6.37 -6.40 -23.38
C GLY A 151 6.05 -5.17 -22.52
N GLN A 152 6.89 -4.87 -21.52
CA GLN A 152 6.95 -3.58 -20.79
C GLN A 152 5.59 -3.00 -20.35
N LEU A 153 4.62 -3.84 -20.01
CA LEU A 153 3.31 -3.37 -19.56
C LEU A 153 3.44 -2.76 -18.15
N PRO A 154 2.92 -1.55 -17.90
CA PRO A 154 2.88 -0.99 -16.55
C PRO A 154 2.03 -1.87 -15.62
N LEU A 155 2.59 -2.24 -14.47
CA LEU A 155 1.93 -3.07 -13.45
C LEU A 155 0.64 -2.45 -12.89
N GLY A 156 0.57 -1.11 -12.87
CA GLY A 156 -0.55 -0.36 -12.32
C GLY A 156 -0.86 -0.79 -10.88
N ALA A 157 -2.14 -0.78 -10.49
CA ALA A 157 -2.56 -1.15 -9.15
C ALA A 157 -2.79 -2.67 -8.95
N PHE A 158 -2.41 -3.51 -9.92
CA PHE A 158 -2.74 -4.94 -9.89
C PHE A 158 -2.18 -5.70 -8.68
N PRO A 159 -0.90 -5.52 -8.26
CA PRO A 159 -0.37 -6.18 -7.06
C PRO A 159 -1.16 -5.84 -5.80
N PHE A 160 -1.58 -4.57 -5.68
CA PHE A 160 -2.42 -4.09 -4.59
C PHE A 160 -3.77 -4.80 -4.57
N VAL A 161 -4.47 -4.84 -5.70
CA VAL A 161 -5.81 -5.45 -5.81
C VAL A 161 -5.74 -6.94 -5.46
N LEU A 162 -4.76 -7.65 -6.03
CA LEU A 162 -4.60 -9.09 -5.81
C LEU A 162 -4.38 -9.41 -4.33
N THR A 163 -3.40 -8.77 -3.70
CA THR A 163 -3.05 -9.03 -2.29
C THR A 163 -4.16 -8.61 -1.34
N THR A 164 -4.75 -7.43 -1.55
CA THR A 164 -5.88 -6.95 -0.75
C THR A 164 -7.07 -7.89 -0.87
N PHE A 165 -7.41 -8.36 -2.07
CA PHE A 165 -8.52 -9.31 -2.27
C PHE A 165 -8.27 -10.66 -1.59
N VAL A 166 -7.03 -11.16 -1.62
CA VAL A 166 -6.64 -12.38 -0.89
C VAL A 166 -6.82 -12.18 0.62
N PHE A 167 -6.31 -11.08 1.19
CA PHE A 167 -6.50 -10.76 2.61
C PHE A 167 -7.97 -10.52 2.97
N LEU A 168 -8.76 -9.95 2.06
CA LEU A 168 -10.21 -9.84 2.15
C LEU A 168 -10.95 -11.13 1.80
N SER A 169 -10.29 -12.20 1.37
CA SER A 169 -10.93 -13.51 1.18
C SER A 169 -10.77 -14.38 2.41
N PHE A 170 -9.69 -14.20 3.17
CA PHE A 170 -9.51 -14.79 4.50
C PHE A 170 -10.50 -14.19 5.50
N ASN A 171 -11.71 -14.74 5.51
CA ASN A 171 -12.76 -14.38 6.46
C ASN A 171 -12.52 -15.21 7.73
N SER A 172 -11.72 -14.67 8.64
CA SER A 172 -11.51 -15.32 9.93
C SER A 172 -12.75 -15.08 10.78
N LYS A 173 -13.42 -16.15 11.24
CA LYS A 173 -14.49 -16.10 12.25
C LYS A 173 -14.02 -15.61 13.63
N SER A 174 -12.83 -15.03 13.70
CA SER A 174 -12.23 -14.49 14.90
C SER A 174 -12.94 -13.19 15.28
N VAL A 175 -13.38 -13.10 16.53
CA VAL A 175 -14.03 -11.92 17.13
C VAL A 175 -13.17 -10.65 16.97
N TRP A 176 -11.86 -10.83 16.77
CA TRP A 176 -10.86 -9.77 16.68
C TRP A 176 -10.65 -9.21 15.26
N ILE A 177 -11.15 -9.89 14.23
CA ILE A 177 -11.00 -9.52 12.81
C ILE A 177 -12.41 -9.40 12.20
N LYS A 178 -13.09 -8.30 12.54
CA LYS A 178 -14.42 -8.00 11.98
C LYS A 178 -14.25 -7.12 10.75
N ARG A 179 -14.98 -7.46 9.67
CA ARG A 179 -15.04 -6.65 8.46
C ARG A 179 -16.08 -5.56 8.60
N VAL A 180 -15.81 -4.42 8.00
CA VAL A 180 -16.81 -3.36 7.87
C VAL A 180 -17.75 -3.77 6.74
N GLU A 181 -19.06 -3.63 6.96
CA GLU A 181 -20.04 -3.90 5.90
C GLU A 181 -19.89 -2.85 4.79
N LEU A 182 -19.82 -3.30 3.54
CA LEU A 182 -19.50 -2.44 2.39
C LEU A 182 -20.48 -1.28 2.19
N LYS A 183 -21.71 -1.39 2.70
CA LYS A 183 -22.74 -0.33 2.64
C LYS A 183 -22.43 0.84 3.59
N GLU A 184 -21.60 0.60 4.61
CA GLU A 184 -21.35 1.54 5.71
C GLU A 184 -19.90 2.01 5.79
N VAL A 185 -19.02 1.50 4.92
CA VAL A 185 -17.62 1.92 4.86
C VAL A 185 -17.54 3.42 4.56
N THR A 186 -17.02 4.16 5.53
CA THR A 186 -16.74 5.60 5.41
C THR A 186 -15.27 5.84 5.71
N TYR A 187 -14.96 6.47 6.84
CA TYR A 187 -13.59 6.71 7.31
C TYR A 187 -13.21 5.71 8.40
N PRO A 188 -11.92 5.34 8.54
CA PRO A 188 -11.48 4.47 9.62
C PRO A 188 -11.89 4.97 11.02
N GLU A 189 -11.93 6.28 11.24
CA GLU A 189 -12.38 6.91 12.48
C GLU A 189 -13.85 6.62 12.78
N ASP A 190 -14.73 6.81 11.78
CA ASP A 190 -16.16 6.54 11.90
C ASP A 190 -16.43 5.04 12.07
N ASN A 191 -15.70 4.20 11.33
CA ASN A 191 -15.76 2.76 11.47
C ASN A 191 -15.35 2.33 12.89
N LEU A 192 -14.28 2.91 13.45
CA LEU A 192 -13.81 2.61 14.81
C LEU A 192 -14.82 3.04 15.87
N MET A 193 -15.39 4.24 15.75
CA MET A 193 -16.44 4.74 16.65
C MET A 193 -17.65 3.80 16.69
N ARG A 194 -18.14 3.36 15.52
CA ARG A 194 -19.24 2.39 15.44
C ARG A 194 -18.91 1.09 16.16
N TRP A 195 -17.70 0.56 15.96
CA TRP A 195 -17.28 -0.66 16.63
C TRP A 195 -17.22 -0.51 18.16
N MET A 196 -16.80 0.65 18.67
CA MET A 196 -16.81 0.93 20.11
C MET A 196 -18.24 0.99 20.67
N LEU A 197 -19.15 1.67 19.98
CA LEU A 197 -20.57 1.76 20.38
C LEU A 197 -21.26 0.39 20.34
N GLU A 198 -20.99 -0.44 19.33
CA GLU A 198 -21.48 -1.82 19.27
C GLU A 198 -21.00 -2.65 20.47
N LYS A 199 -19.75 -2.45 20.90
CA LYS A 199 -19.17 -3.12 22.06
C LYS A 199 -19.81 -2.67 23.37
N GLU A 200 -20.03 -1.38 23.53
CA GLU A 200 -20.65 -0.81 24.72
C GLU A 200 -22.09 -1.30 24.88
N ASN A 201 -22.91 -1.19 23.83
CA ASN A 201 -24.29 -1.68 23.82
C ASN A 201 -24.39 -3.20 24.07
N GLY A 202 -23.45 -3.98 23.53
CA GLY A 202 -23.40 -5.43 23.79
C GLY A 202 -23.13 -5.76 25.25
N ASN A 203 -22.23 -5.01 25.90
CA ASN A 203 -21.90 -5.20 27.31
C ASN A 203 -23.06 -4.80 28.23
N GLU A 204 -23.79 -3.71 27.90
CA GLU A 204 -24.98 -3.28 28.67
C GLU A 204 -26.09 -4.34 28.63
N GLN A 205 -26.36 -4.91 27.45
CA GLN A 205 -27.36 -5.99 27.31
C GLN A 205 -26.99 -7.26 28.09
N GLU A 206 -25.69 -7.59 28.18
CA GLU A 206 -25.21 -8.74 28.94
C GLU A 206 -25.32 -8.51 30.47
N LEU A 207 -25.08 -7.27 30.92
CA LEU A 207 -25.30 -6.87 32.31
C LEU A 207 -26.78 -6.92 32.69
N GLU A 208 -27.68 -6.43 31.83
CA GLU A 208 -29.14 -6.50 32.05
C GLU A 208 -29.66 -7.94 32.06
N ALA A 209 -29.08 -8.84 31.27
CA ALA A 209 -29.48 -10.25 31.22
C ALA A 209 -29.03 -11.09 32.42
N THR A 210 -28.12 -10.56 33.25
CA THR A 210 -27.53 -11.27 34.40
C THR A 210 -28.16 -10.88 35.75
N VAL A 211 -29.00 -9.83 35.77
CA VAL A 211 -29.73 -9.32 36.95
C VAL A 211 -31.16 -9.87 36.98
#